data_AF-A0A1V2PVZ2-F1
#
_entry.id   AF-A0A1V2PVZ2-F1
#
_cell.length_a   1.000
_cell.length_b   1.000
_cell.length_c   1.000
_cell.angle_alpha   90.00
_cell.angle_beta   90.00
_cell.angle_gamma   90.00
#
_symmetry.space_group_name_H-M   'P 1'
#
loop_
_entity.id
_entity.type
_entity.pdbx_description
1 polymer ?
#
loop_
_entity_poly.entity_id
_entity_poly.type
_entity_poly.pdbx_seq_one_letter_code
_entity_poly.pdbx_strand_id
1 'polypeptide(L)'
;MLTTAAAGVAALGTGAPAWAAVTPVLTAPTGPHVIGRTDMHLVDRSRADPWLPDRRYRELMVSVWYPARDVRGRPRALYQPPLVAAEYQRQVLGKISPSALNWAGIRTHAHVDAPVLPGRRPLILFSPKHFEIRSYATLLAEELASRRYVVVTTEGTHEALAVEFPYGRLETVKPQSIPAPGDPVDLLDKQKRAVRSRADDLAFVLRSVRSRFDVSAVGAFGMVGGAVAAMRAAARGARIDAIAGMPEVVGPWVTDVAPVPFLQFAEPGNNHRDNPAWREFWPDLTGWKLSLRLTGSTWGSFCDYQALFPSIRAGCPDYDYGNEIGTIAPARSIAAQRAYLTAFFDLHLRGRDNGLLRGPSTEHPDVGFIV
;
A
#
# COMPACT_ATOMS: atom_id res chain seq x y z
N MET A 1 67.74 -20.25 45.39
CA MET A 1 66.31 -19.91 45.44
C MET A 1 65.95 -19.29 44.09
N LEU A 2 65.28 -20.06 43.23
CA LEU A 2 64.97 -19.66 41.85
C LEU A 2 63.77 -18.72 41.80
N THR A 3 63.94 -17.59 41.11
CA THR A 3 62.90 -16.64 40.69
C THR A 3 62.20 -17.14 39.43
N THR A 4 60.90 -17.42 39.53
CA THR A 4 60.04 -17.81 38.40
C THR A 4 59.33 -16.58 37.84
N ALA A 5 59.61 -16.25 36.58
CA ALA A 5 58.89 -15.23 35.81
C ALA A 5 57.59 -15.84 35.24
N ALA A 6 56.44 -15.22 35.52
CA ALA A 6 55.17 -15.59 34.92
C ALA A 6 54.92 -14.74 33.67
N ALA A 7 54.96 -15.38 32.50
CA ALA A 7 54.55 -14.78 31.23
C ALA A 7 53.02 -14.75 31.13
N GLY A 8 52.43 -13.56 31.10
CA GLY A 8 51.01 -13.36 30.84
C GLY A 8 50.71 -13.57 29.35
N VAL A 9 49.93 -14.60 29.04
CA VAL A 9 49.39 -14.82 27.70
C VAL A 9 48.23 -13.86 27.49
N ALA A 10 48.41 -12.84 26.64
CA ALA A 10 47.33 -11.99 26.19
C ALA A 10 46.40 -12.80 25.27
N ALA A 11 45.21 -13.13 25.77
CA ALA A 11 44.15 -13.69 24.95
C ALA A 11 43.66 -12.63 23.96
N LEU A 12 44.09 -12.72 22.70
CA LEU A 12 43.47 -11.99 21.60
C LEU A 12 42.05 -12.52 21.43
N GLY A 13 41.07 -11.80 21.99
CA GLY A 13 39.66 -12.06 21.74
C GLY A 13 39.38 -11.92 20.25
N THR A 14 39.09 -13.03 19.59
CA THR A 14 38.55 -13.05 18.23
C THR A 14 37.13 -12.51 18.30
N GLY A 15 36.97 -11.18 18.26
CA GLY A 15 35.69 -10.55 18.03
C GLY A 15 35.15 -11.04 16.68
N ALA A 16 34.07 -11.81 16.71
CA ALA A 16 33.34 -12.15 15.49
C ALA A 16 33.00 -10.84 14.74
N PRO A 17 33.13 -10.80 13.41
CA PRO A 17 32.80 -9.60 12.66
C PRO A 17 31.34 -9.23 12.95
N ALA A 18 31.12 -8.02 13.46
CA ALA A 18 29.78 -7.45 13.56
C ALA A 18 29.24 -7.31 12.14
N TRP A 19 28.40 -8.25 11.69
CA TRP A 19 27.68 -8.08 10.45
C TRP A 19 26.78 -6.85 10.57
N ALA A 20 26.91 -5.93 9.61
CA ALA A 20 26.03 -4.77 9.52
C ALA A 20 24.59 -5.25 9.32
N ALA A 21 23.64 -4.57 9.97
CA ALA A 21 22.21 -4.88 9.86
C ALA A 21 21.76 -4.91 8.39
N VAL A 22 20.99 -5.93 8.02
CA VAL A 22 20.42 -6.04 6.67
C VAL A 22 19.42 -4.91 6.47
N THR A 23 19.54 -4.18 5.37
CA THR A 23 18.57 -3.16 4.97
C THR A 23 17.78 -3.70 3.78
N PRO A 24 16.47 -4.03 3.94
CA PRO A 24 15.64 -4.49 2.83
C PRO A 24 15.59 -3.48 1.68
N VAL A 25 15.39 -3.99 0.46
CA VAL A 25 15.38 -3.17 -0.75
C VAL A 25 14.08 -3.40 -1.51
N LEU A 26 13.40 -2.32 -1.89
CA LEU A 26 12.24 -2.38 -2.76
C LEU A 26 12.66 -2.73 -4.19
N THR A 27 11.82 -3.44 -4.94
CA THR A 27 12.06 -3.70 -6.36
C THR A 27 11.91 -2.41 -7.16
N ALA A 28 12.90 -2.07 -8.00
CA ALA A 28 12.86 -0.88 -8.84
C ALA A 28 11.65 -0.86 -9.77
N PRO A 29 11.00 0.30 -9.99
CA PRO A 29 9.95 0.45 -11.00
C PRO A 29 10.53 0.27 -12.41
N THR A 30 9.68 -0.11 -13.36
CA THR A 30 10.10 -0.48 -14.73
C THR A 30 9.76 0.57 -15.79
N GLY A 31 9.02 1.63 -15.43
CA GLY A 31 8.71 2.72 -16.34
C GLY A 31 9.89 3.67 -16.58
N PRO A 32 9.83 4.49 -17.63
CA PRO A 32 10.98 5.29 -18.10
C PRO A 32 11.25 6.57 -17.30
N HIS A 33 10.37 6.95 -16.37
CA HIS A 33 10.48 8.21 -15.65
C HIS A 33 11.10 8.04 -14.27
N VAL A 34 12.06 8.91 -13.95
CA VAL A 34 12.46 9.17 -12.56
C VAL A 34 11.28 9.74 -11.77
N ILE A 35 11.23 9.48 -10.47
CA ILE A 35 10.05 9.72 -9.65
C ILE A 35 10.38 10.73 -8.54
N GLY A 36 9.48 11.67 -8.31
CA GLY A 36 9.44 12.50 -7.12
C GLY A 36 8.37 12.02 -6.15
N ARG A 37 8.59 12.29 -4.87
CA ARG A 37 7.60 12.12 -3.81
C ARG A 37 7.55 13.38 -2.96
N THR A 38 6.34 13.82 -2.63
CA THR A 38 6.10 14.82 -1.57
C THR A 38 5.02 14.29 -0.64
N ASP A 39 5.07 14.69 0.64
CA ASP A 39 4.06 14.33 1.63
C ASP A 39 3.23 15.56 1.97
N MET A 40 1.91 15.39 2.16
CA MET A 40 1.00 16.48 2.47
C MET A 40 0.21 16.18 3.75
N HIS A 41 0.12 17.19 4.61
CA HIS A 41 -0.81 17.21 5.75
C HIS A 41 -2.09 17.92 5.32
N LEU A 42 -3.19 17.17 5.29
CA LEU A 42 -4.50 17.68 4.91
C LEU A 42 -5.42 17.71 6.14
N VAL A 43 -6.16 18.81 6.30
CA VAL A 43 -7.09 19.01 7.42
C VAL A 43 -8.47 19.34 6.87
N ASP A 44 -9.40 18.41 7.03
CA ASP A 44 -10.81 18.58 6.73
C ASP A 44 -11.54 19.11 7.97
N ARG A 45 -11.81 20.41 7.98
CA ARG A 45 -12.53 21.07 9.07
C ARG A 45 -14.06 20.90 8.98
N SER A 46 -14.56 20.27 7.91
CA SER A 46 -16.01 20.07 7.72
C SER A 46 -16.53 18.78 8.35
N ARG A 47 -15.63 17.87 8.76
CA ARG A 47 -15.98 16.57 9.33
C ARG A 47 -15.23 16.33 10.63
N ALA A 48 -15.91 15.76 11.62
CA ALA A 48 -15.27 15.24 12.81
C ALA A 48 -14.44 13.99 12.50
N ASP A 49 -13.47 13.69 13.35
CA ASP A 49 -12.77 12.41 13.29
C ASP A 49 -13.74 11.25 13.59
N PRO A 50 -13.76 10.17 12.80
CA PRO A 50 -14.72 9.07 12.97
C PRO A 50 -14.49 8.24 14.24
N TRP A 51 -13.29 8.31 14.83
CA TRP A 51 -12.83 7.47 15.94
C TRP A 51 -12.61 8.25 17.23
N LEU A 52 -12.42 9.57 17.14
CA LEU A 52 -12.27 10.47 18.29
C LEU A 52 -13.45 11.47 18.37
N PRO A 53 -14.45 11.25 19.24
CA PRO A 53 -15.68 12.04 19.27
C PRO A 53 -15.48 13.53 19.57
N ASP A 54 -14.43 13.87 20.34
CA ASP A 54 -14.12 15.25 20.72
C ASP A 54 -13.33 16.00 19.65
N ARG A 55 -12.77 15.30 18.66
CA ARG A 55 -11.98 15.91 17.59
C ARG A 55 -12.91 16.28 16.42
N ARG A 56 -13.24 17.58 16.35
CA ARG A 56 -14.20 18.16 15.37
C ARG A 56 -13.66 18.36 13.95
N TYR A 57 -12.46 17.87 13.66
CA TYR A 57 -11.82 17.95 12.34
C TYR A 57 -11.15 16.61 12.01
N ARG A 58 -11.05 16.27 10.73
CA ARG A 58 -10.37 15.07 10.24
C ARG A 58 -9.03 15.45 9.62
N GLU A 59 -7.94 14.90 10.15
CA GLU A 59 -6.60 15.08 9.59
C GLU A 59 -6.17 13.84 8.82
N LEU A 60 -5.39 14.03 7.77
CA LEU A 60 -4.82 12.96 6.96
C LEU A 60 -3.38 13.32 6.57
N MET A 61 -2.52 12.30 6.57
CA MET A 61 -1.23 12.35 5.89
C MET A 61 -1.34 11.57 4.59
N VAL A 62 -0.90 12.18 3.49
CA VAL A 62 -0.88 11.54 2.17
C VAL A 62 0.49 11.66 1.52
N SER A 63 0.91 10.64 0.77
CA SER A 63 2.12 10.70 -0.05
C SER A 63 1.72 10.82 -1.51
N VAL A 64 2.27 11.82 -2.20
CA VAL A 64 2.03 12.05 -3.63
C VAL A 64 3.28 11.66 -4.41
N TRP A 65 3.12 10.69 -5.30
CA TRP A 65 4.15 10.13 -6.17
C TRP A 65 3.89 10.60 -7.60
N TYR A 66 4.93 11.07 -8.28
CA TYR A 66 4.77 11.67 -9.60
C TYR A 66 6.06 11.53 -10.40
N PRO A 67 6.03 11.49 -11.73
CA PRO A 67 7.25 11.57 -12.53
C PRO A 67 7.90 12.94 -12.32
N ALA A 68 9.19 12.94 -12.05
CA ALA A 68 9.99 14.15 -11.84
C ALA A 68 10.66 14.58 -13.15
N ARG A 69 10.91 15.89 -13.27
CA ARG A 69 11.69 16.46 -14.36
C ARG A 69 13.19 16.16 -14.20
N ASP A 70 13.67 16.20 -12.97
CA ASP A 70 15.06 16.00 -12.58
C ASP A 70 15.10 15.58 -11.11
N VAL A 71 16.12 14.82 -10.71
CA VAL A 71 16.35 14.33 -9.35
C VAL A 71 17.74 14.70 -8.80
N ARG A 72 18.56 15.44 -9.57
CA ARG A 72 19.89 15.89 -9.12
C ARG A 72 19.78 16.69 -7.82
N GLY A 73 20.65 16.35 -6.86
CA GLY A 73 20.68 16.97 -5.54
C GLY A 73 19.48 16.65 -4.63
N ARG A 74 18.60 15.73 -5.03
CA ARG A 74 17.45 15.32 -4.21
C ARG A 74 17.72 13.95 -3.57
N PRO A 75 17.54 13.80 -2.24
CA PRO A 75 17.72 12.51 -1.60
C PRO A 75 16.59 11.56 -1.98
N ARG A 76 16.88 10.25 -2.01
CA ARG A 76 15.84 9.21 -2.09
C ARG A 76 14.99 9.26 -0.81
N ALA A 77 13.67 9.17 -0.97
CA ALA A 77 12.75 9.18 0.16
C ALA A 77 12.90 7.90 1.01
N LEU A 78 12.66 8.04 2.31
CA LEU A 78 12.51 6.88 3.19
C LEU A 78 11.21 6.15 2.86
N TYR A 79 11.22 4.82 2.98
CA TYR A 79 10.02 4.00 2.83
C TYR A 79 8.94 4.41 3.83
N GLN A 80 9.34 4.61 5.09
CA GLN A 80 8.48 5.08 6.16
C GLN A 80 9.09 6.32 6.85
N PRO A 81 8.26 7.26 7.32
CA PRO A 81 8.72 8.29 8.26
C PRO A 81 9.36 7.67 9.52
N PRO A 82 10.32 8.34 10.16
CA PRO A 82 11.10 7.77 11.26
C PRO A 82 10.26 7.24 12.44
N LEU A 83 9.21 7.97 12.86
CA LEU A 83 8.36 7.54 13.98
C LEU A 83 7.45 6.38 13.58
N VAL A 84 7.00 6.34 12.32
CA VAL A 84 6.25 5.19 11.78
C VAL A 84 7.15 3.95 11.73
N ALA A 85 8.41 4.09 11.27
CA ALA A 85 9.36 2.98 11.21
C ALA A 85 9.70 2.45 12.62
N ALA A 86 9.87 3.33 13.60
CA ALA A 86 10.09 2.94 14.99
C ALA A 86 8.88 2.20 15.59
N GLU A 87 7.67 2.68 15.30
CA GLU A 87 6.45 2.03 15.78
C GLU A 87 6.21 0.68 15.09
N TYR A 88 6.54 0.58 13.81
CA TYR A 88 6.52 -0.69 13.06
C TYR A 88 7.53 -1.69 13.64
N GLN A 89 8.74 -1.22 13.94
CA GLN A 89 9.77 -2.04 14.59
C GLN A 89 9.27 -2.57 15.94
N ARG A 90 8.57 -1.75 16.72
CA ARG A 90 8.04 -2.12 18.03
C ARG A 90 6.88 -3.13 17.93
N GLN A 91 5.90 -2.87 17.06
CA GLN A 91 4.66 -3.65 17.01
C GLN A 91 4.74 -4.89 16.12
N VAL A 92 5.46 -4.82 15.01
CA VAL A 92 5.45 -5.86 13.98
C VAL A 92 6.75 -6.64 13.95
N LEU A 93 7.89 -5.95 14.08
CA LEU A 93 9.21 -6.59 14.03
C LEU A 93 9.81 -6.79 15.43
N GLY A 94 9.02 -6.74 16.51
CA GLY A 94 9.52 -6.70 17.88
C GLY A 94 10.40 -7.89 18.30
N LYS A 95 10.34 -9.01 17.56
CA LYS A 95 11.20 -10.19 17.76
C LYS A 95 12.52 -10.13 16.97
N ILE A 96 12.71 -9.13 16.12
CA ILE A 96 13.93 -8.90 15.35
C ILE A 96 14.70 -7.73 15.96
N SER A 97 15.96 -7.98 16.30
CA SER A 97 16.85 -6.91 16.76
C SER A 97 17.07 -5.86 15.66
N PRO A 98 17.02 -4.56 15.96
CA PRO A 98 17.47 -3.50 15.05
C PRO A 98 18.93 -3.65 14.60
N SER A 99 19.75 -4.41 15.35
CA SER A 99 21.12 -4.75 14.94
C SER A 99 21.18 -5.80 13.82
N ALA A 100 20.12 -6.58 13.62
CA ALA A 100 20.00 -7.57 12.55
C ALA A 100 19.29 -6.99 11.32
N LEU A 101 18.29 -6.13 11.54
CA LEU A 101 17.46 -5.56 10.49
C LEU A 101 17.33 -4.04 10.63
N ASN A 102 17.81 -3.32 9.62
CA ASN A 102 17.67 -1.87 9.53
C ASN A 102 16.42 -1.50 8.73
N TRP A 103 15.25 -1.64 9.36
CA TRP A 103 13.96 -1.31 8.74
C TRP A 103 13.80 0.19 8.46
N ALA A 104 14.25 1.04 9.39
CA ALA A 104 14.18 2.50 9.25
C ALA A 104 15.07 3.05 8.11
N GLY A 105 16.07 2.27 7.66
CA GLY A 105 16.97 2.64 6.58
C GLY A 105 16.46 2.34 5.16
N ILE A 106 15.30 1.68 5.02
CA ILE A 106 14.75 1.34 3.70
C ILE A 106 14.43 2.62 2.93
N ARG A 107 14.86 2.67 1.66
CA ARG A 107 14.62 3.78 0.76
C ARG A 107 13.80 3.37 -0.46
N THR A 108 12.95 4.29 -0.89
CA THR A 108 12.16 4.19 -2.13
C THR A 108 12.99 4.64 -3.31
N HIS A 109 12.59 4.39 -4.55
CA HIS A 109 13.23 4.93 -5.75
C HIS A 109 12.83 6.37 -6.06
N ALA A 110 11.76 6.88 -5.43
CA ALA A 110 11.38 8.28 -5.51
C ALA A 110 12.32 9.21 -4.74
N HIS A 111 12.43 10.44 -5.21
CA HIS A 111 13.24 11.50 -4.61
C HIS A 111 12.37 12.56 -3.93
N VAL A 112 12.78 12.99 -2.73
CA VAL A 112 12.03 13.95 -1.91
C VAL A 112 11.95 15.29 -2.61
N ASP A 113 10.72 15.79 -2.78
CA ASP A 113 10.38 17.11 -3.33
C ASP A 113 11.10 17.42 -4.66
N ALA A 114 11.32 16.38 -5.48
CA ALA A 114 11.85 16.56 -6.82
C ALA A 114 10.86 17.38 -7.66
N PRO A 115 11.32 18.27 -8.55
CA PRO A 115 10.41 19.07 -9.39
C PRO A 115 9.51 18.18 -10.26
N VAL A 116 8.20 18.41 -10.19
CA VAL A 116 7.20 17.67 -10.98
C VAL A 116 7.49 17.85 -12.47
N LEU A 117 7.42 16.77 -13.25
CA LEU A 117 7.44 16.84 -14.72
C LEU A 117 6.14 17.51 -15.19
N PRO A 118 6.16 18.64 -15.93
CA PRO A 118 4.95 19.35 -16.35
C PRO A 118 4.02 18.54 -17.25
N GLY A 119 2.72 18.89 -17.25
CA GLY A 119 1.71 18.36 -18.17
C GLY A 119 0.55 17.63 -17.48
N ARG A 120 -0.58 17.56 -18.15
CA ARG A 120 -1.80 16.89 -17.67
C ARG A 120 -1.64 15.37 -17.61
N ARG A 121 -2.18 14.72 -16.58
CA ARG A 121 -2.08 13.25 -16.42
C ARG A 121 -3.19 12.64 -15.55
N PRO A 122 -3.41 11.32 -15.62
CA PRO A 122 -4.35 10.68 -14.71
C PRO A 122 -3.81 10.63 -13.28
N LEU A 123 -4.72 10.74 -12.32
CA LEU A 123 -4.48 10.62 -10.89
C LEU A 123 -4.98 9.27 -10.40
N ILE A 124 -4.22 8.57 -9.58
CA ILE A 124 -4.60 7.31 -8.96
C ILE A 124 -4.64 7.51 -7.45
N LEU A 125 -5.76 7.21 -6.81
CA LEU A 125 -5.89 7.21 -5.36
C LEU A 125 -5.68 5.79 -4.82
N PHE A 126 -4.95 5.67 -3.72
CA PHE A 126 -4.84 4.42 -2.97
C PHE A 126 -5.47 4.56 -1.58
N SER A 127 -6.32 3.60 -1.24
CA SER A 127 -6.86 3.43 0.11
C SER A 127 -6.42 2.08 0.70
N PRO A 128 -5.73 2.07 1.84
CA PRO A 128 -5.30 0.85 2.52
C PRO A 128 -6.46 0.19 3.28
N LYS A 129 -6.19 -0.99 3.86
CA LYS A 129 -7.07 -1.62 4.84
C LYS A 129 -6.84 -1.09 6.26
N HIS A 130 -7.65 -1.56 7.21
CA HIS A 130 -7.46 -1.22 8.63
C HIS A 130 -6.09 -1.69 9.12
N PHE A 131 -5.45 -0.91 10.00
CA PHE A 131 -4.11 -1.12 10.55
C PHE A 131 -2.96 -0.95 9.54
N GLU A 132 -3.23 -0.85 8.25
CA GLU A 132 -2.20 -0.56 7.26
C GLU A 132 -1.90 0.94 7.13
N ILE A 133 -0.73 1.20 6.55
CA ILE A 133 -0.14 2.53 6.39
C ILE A 133 0.14 2.79 4.91
N ARG A 134 0.20 4.06 4.54
CA ARG A 134 0.30 4.53 3.14
C ARG A 134 1.55 4.04 2.41
N SER A 135 2.57 3.56 3.14
CA SER A 135 3.79 3.02 2.55
C SER A 135 3.57 1.65 1.90
N TYR A 136 2.54 0.89 2.27
CA TYR A 136 2.36 -0.51 1.83
C TYR A 136 2.08 -0.69 0.33
N ALA A 137 1.78 0.40 -0.37
CA ALA A 137 1.56 0.42 -1.80
C ALA A 137 2.72 1.10 -2.56
N THR A 138 3.92 1.23 -1.98
CA THR A 138 5.04 1.94 -2.61
C THR A 138 5.43 1.27 -3.92
N LEU A 139 5.47 -0.06 -4.02
CA LEU A 139 5.86 -0.75 -5.26
C LEU A 139 4.94 -0.43 -6.44
N LEU A 140 3.64 -0.29 -6.18
CA LEU A 140 2.63 0.03 -7.20
C LEU A 140 2.58 1.53 -7.47
N ALA A 141 2.75 2.36 -6.44
CA ALA A 141 2.80 3.81 -6.58
C ALA A 141 4.00 4.25 -7.43
N GLU A 142 5.18 3.67 -7.19
CA GLU A 142 6.38 3.95 -7.99
C GLU A 142 6.25 3.46 -9.43
N GLU A 143 5.68 2.28 -9.63
CA GLU A 143 5.45 1.76 -10.98
C GLU A 143 4.54 2.69 -11.79
N LEU A 144 3.38 3.05 -11.25
CA LEU A 144 2.43 3.93 -11.93
C LEU A 144 3.04 5.34 -12.13
N ALA A 145 3.72 5.90 -11.13
CA ALA A 145 4.38 7.20 -11.25
C ALA A 145 5.46 7.19 -12.35
N SER A 146 6.26 6.13 -12.44
CA SER A 146 7.26 5.94 -13.51
C SER A 146 6.63 5.86 -14.91
N ARG A 147 5.31 5.62 -14.99
CA ARG A 147 4.51 5.52 -16.22
C ARG A 147 3.61 6.72 -16.46
N ARG A 148 3.94 7.88 -15.88
CA ARG A 148 3.21 9.15 -16.02
C ARG A 148 1.84 9.23 -15.34
N TYR A 149 1.63 8.49 -14.27
CA TYR A 149 0.53 8.76 -13.35
C TYR A 149 0.98 9.70 -12.23
N VAL A 150 0.03 10.41 -11.61
CA VAL A 150 0.20 10.86 -10.22
C VAL A 150 -0.48 9.82 -9.35
N VAL A 151 0.17 9.38 -8.29
CA VAL A 151 -0.41 8.43 -7.33
C VAL A 151 -0.46 9.09 -5.97
N VAL A 152 -1.58 8.97 -5.27
CA VAL A 152 -1.75 9.49 -3.91
C VAL A 152 -2.08 8.34 -2.98
N THR A 153 -1.14 7.98 -2.12
CA THR A 153 -1.37 6.98 -1.08
C THR A 153 -1.87 7.67 0.19
N THR A 154 -2.95 7.13 0.74
CA THR A 154 -3.61 7.65 1.93
C THR A 154 -3.45 6.68 3.11
N GLU A 155 -3.66 7.14 4.32
CA GLU A 155 -3.83 6.29 5.50
C GLU A 155 -4.85 6.89 6.45
N GLY A 156 -5.64 6.03 7.10
CA GLY A 156 -6.68 6.46 8.02
C GLY A 156 -6.11 6.79 9.38
N THR A 157 -6.08 8.07 9.76
CA THR A 157 -5.65 8.47 11.12
C THR A 157 -6.54 7.79 12.17
N HIS A 158 -5.92 7.31 13.25
CA HIS A 158 -6.54 6.54 14.34
C HIS A 158 -7.04 5.12 14.01
N GLU A 159 -6.92 4.67 12.76
CA GLU A 159 -7.19 3.28 12.36
C GLU A 159 -5.98 2.58 11.72
N ALA A 160 -5.01 3.34 11.20
CA ALA A 160 -3.72 2.85 10.75
C ALA A 160 -2.79 2.50 11.94
N LEU A 161 -1.80 1.63 11.72
CA LEU A 161 -0.78 1.29 12.73
C LEU A 161 -0.13 2.55 13.32
N ALA A 162 0.34 3.46 12.47
CA ALA A 162 0.92 4.72 12.89
C ALA A 162 0.86 5.78 11.78
N VAL A 163 0.65 7.03 12.16
CA VAL A 163 0.66 8.20 11.28
C VAL A 163 1.54 9.27 11.90
N GLU A 164 2.61 9.62 11.21
CA GLU A 164 3.50 10.72 11.61
C GLU A 164 3.06 12.02 10.93
N PHE A 165 2.63 12.98 11.75
CA PHE A 165 2.29 14.34 11.37
C PHE A 165 3.50 15.28 11.49
N PRO A 166 3.44 16.47 10.87
CA PRO A 166 4.44 17.51 11.05
C PRO A 166 4.74 17.79 12.52
N TYR A 167 5.98 18.24 12.79
CA TYR A 167 6.48 18.55 14.13
C TYR A 167 6.57 17.33 15.08
N GLY A 168 6.76 16.13 14.53
CA GLY A 168 7.08 14.93 15.30
C GLY A 168 5.90 14.33 16.07
N ARG A 169 4.67 14.62 15.65
CA ARG A 169 3.46 14.06 16.29
C ARG A 169 3.13 12.71 15.68
N LEU A 170 3.15 11.66 16.50
CA LEU A 170 2.70 10.33 16.13
C LEU A 170 1.28 10.08 16.63
N GLU A 171 0.37 9.69 15.73
CA GLU A 171 -0.93 9.12 16.10
C GLU A 171 -0.95 7.64 15.73
N THR A 172 -1.44 6.80 16.63
CA THR A 172 -1.56 5.34 16.42
C THR A 172 -3.03 4.93 16.36
N VAL A 173 -3.26 3.68 15.98
CA VAL A 173 -4.58 3.03 16.07
C VAL A 173 -5.22 3.26 17.44
N LYS A 174 -6.53 3.53 17.48
CA LYS A 174 -7.27 3.77 18.72
C LYS A 174 -8.21 2.60 19.01
N PRO A 175 -8.47 2.24 20.28
CA PRO A 175 -9.38 1.15 20.63
C PRO A 175 -10.77 1.27 20.00
N GLN A 176 -11.24 2.50 19.75
CA GLN A 176 -12.51 2.80 19.10
C GLN A 176 -12.60 2.29 17.66
N SER A 177 -11.47 2.10 16.97
CA SER A 177 -11.45 1.51 15.62
C SER A 177 -11.30 -0.01 15.62
N ILE A 178 -10.95 -0.62 16.76
CA ILE A 178 -10.64 -2.05 16.88
C ILE A 178 -11.89 -2.80 17.32
N PRO A 179 -12.41 -3.76 16.53
CA PRO A 179 -13.54 -4.60 16.93
C PRO A 179 -13.32 -5.33 18.25
N ALA A 180 -14.38 -5.43 19.05
CA ALA A 180 -14.39 -6.25 20.26
C ALA A 180 -14.17 -7.72 19.86
N PRO A 181 -13.26 -8.45 20.54
CA PRO A 181 -12.99 -9.83 20.22
C PRO A 181 -14.26 -10.69 20.28
N GLY A 182 -14.56 -11.41 19.19
CA GLY A 182 -15.71 -12.31 19.11
C GLY A 182 -17.07 -11.62 18.92
N ASP A 183 -17.12 -10.31 18.68
CA ASP A 183 -18.36 -9.57 18.41
C ASP A 183 -18.54 -9.28 16.91
N PRO A 184 -19.36 -10.08 16.20
CA PRO A 184 -19.59 -9.89 14.77
C PRO A 184 -20.40 -8.62 14.45
N VAL A 185 -21.22 -8.12 15.38
CA VAL A 185 -22.03 -6.91 15.18
C VAL A 185 -21.13 -5.68 15.25
N ASP A 186 -20.29 -5.59 16.27
CA ASP A 186 -19.32 -4.51 16.41
C ASP A 186 -18.28 -4.51 15.29
N LEU A 187 -17.82 -5.70 14.86
CA LEU A 187 -16.97 -5.86 13.67
C LEU A 187 -17.62 -5.24 12.43
N LEU A 188 -18.87 -5.60 12.16
CA LEU A 188 -19.62 -5.10 11.01
C LEU A 188 -19.81 -3.58 11.07
N ASP A 189 -20.15 -3.05 12.25
CA ASP A 189 -20.38 -1.61 12.43
C ASP A 189 -19.09 -0.79 12.27
N LYS A 190 -17.96 -1.29 12.78
CA LYS A 190 -16.64 -0.67 12.59
C LYS A 190 -16.18 -0.75 11.15
N GLN A 191 -16.39 -1.87 10.46
CA GLN A 191 -16.10 -1.98 9.02
C GLN A 191 -16.91 -0.98 8.20
N LYS A 192 -18.23 -0.90 8.44
CA LYS A 192 -19.11 0.08 7.80
C LYS A 192 -18.66 1.52 8.07
N ARG A 193 -18.28 1.84 9.31
CA ARG A 193 -17.79 3.17 9.70
C ARG A 193 -16.46 3.49 9.01
N ALA A 194 -15.51 2.56 9.00
CA ALA A 194 -14.21 2.72 8.34
C ALA A 194 -14.38 2.98 6.84
N VAL A 195 -15.17 2.16 6.14
CA VAL A 195 -15.45 2.32 4.71
C VAL A 195 -16.10 3.68 4.40
N ARG A 196 -17.08 4.11 5.22
CA ARG A 196 -17.68 5.45 5.08
C ARG A 196 -16.64 6.55 5.24
N SER A 197 -15.83 6.50 6.31
CA SER A 197 -14.80 7.50 6.55
C SER A 197 -13.78 7.54 5.41
N ARG A 198 -13.31 6.38 4.94
CA ARG A 198 -12.36 6.30 3.83
C ARG A 198 -12.94 6.84 2.53
N ALA A 199 -14.23 6.62 2.25
CA ALA A 199 -14.88 7.19 1.08
C ALA A 199 -14.89 8.72 1.13
N ASP A 200 -15.22 9.29 2.29
CA ASP A 200 -15.22 10.73 2.51
C ASP A 200 -13.79 11.31 2.48
N ASP A 201 -12.81 10.57 3.01
CA ASP A 201 -11.38 10.90 2.99
C ASP A 201 -10.85 10.91 1.55
N LEU A 202 -11.17 9.90 0.73
CA LEU A 202 -10.81 9.86 -0.70
C LEU A 202 -11.41 11.04 -1.48
N ALA A 203 -12.67 11.38 -1.23
CA ALA A 203 -13.31 12.52 -1.86
C ALA A 203 -12.65 13.85 -1.46
N PHE A 204 -12.27 14.01 -0.19
CA PHE A 204 -11.56 15.18 0.31
C PHE A 204 -10.13 15.29 -0.24
N VAL A 205 -9.39 14.18 -0.28
CA VAL A 205 -8.05 14.09 -0.86
C VAL A 205 -8.09 14.44 -2.35
N LEU A 206 -9.06 13.88 -3.10
CA LEU A 206 -9.24 14.19 -4.51
C LEU A 206 -9.41 15.69 -4.76
N ARG A 207 -10.31 16.35 -4.02
CA ARG A 207 -10.50 17.81 -4.13
C ARG A 207 -9.21 18.57 -3.80
N SER A 208 -8.53 18.17 -2.73
CA SER A 208 -7.30 18.81 -2.26
C SER A 208 -6.15 18.68 -3.26
N VAL A 209 -6.02 17.54 -3.93
CA VAL A 209 -4.94 17.27 -4.90
C VAL A 209 -5.23 17.91 -6.25
N ARG A 210 -6.49 17.89 -6.74
CA ARG A 210 -6.88 18.54 -8.01
C ARG A 210 -6.65 20.05 -8.02
N SER A 211 -6.63 20.69 -6.87
CA SER A 211 -6.26 22.12 -6.76
C SER A 211 -4.78 22.40 -7.04
N ARG A 212 -3.93 21.36 -7.03
CA ARG A 212 -2.46 21.46 -7.15
C ARG A 212 -1.88 20.75 -8.38
N PHE A 213 -2.62 19.80 -8.95
CA PHE A 213 -2.19 19.01 -10.11
C PHE A 213 -3.22 19.09 -11.23
N ASP A 214 -2.75 19.22 -12.48
CA ASP A 214 -3.62 19.14 -13.66
C ASP A 214 -3.95 17.68 -13.99
N VAL A 215 -5.19 17.29 -13.66
CA VAL A 215 -5.66 15.90 -13.73
C VAL A 215 -6.59 15.68 -14.93
N SER A 216 -6.33 14.65 -15.75
CA SER A 216 -7.17 14.27 -16.89
C SER A 216 -8.33 13.36 -16.51
N ALA A 217 -8.04 12.34 -15.70
CA ALA A 217 -8.93 11.28 -15.28
C ALA A 217 -8.48 10.77 -13.91
N VAL A 218 -9.33 10.04 -13.21
CA VAL A 218 -9.09 9.59 -11.83
C VAL A 218 -9.34 8.09 -11.74
N GLY A 219 -8.33 7.33 -11.34
CA GLY A 219 -8.48 5.95 -10.91
C GLY A 219 -8.41 5.84 -9.39
N ALA A 220 -8.86 4.71 -8.87
CA ALA A 220 -8.56 4.32 -7.50
C ALA A 220 -8.19 2.84 -7.44
N PHE A 221 -7.30 2.47 -6.54
CA PHE A 221 -7.16 1.08 -6.13
C PHE A 221 -7.13 0.99 -4.61
N GLY A 222 -7.46 -0.17 -4.09
CA GLY A 222 -7.45 -0.36 -2.66
C GLY A 222 -7.57 -1.80 -2.27
N MET A 223 -7.49 -1.99 -0.97
CA MET A 223 -7.40 -3.29 -0.35
C MET A 223 -8.35 -3.36 0.83
N VAL A 224 -8.98 -4.51 1.02
CA VAL A 224 -9.87 -4.86 2.15
C VAL A 224 -10.59 -3.64 2.76
N GLY A 225 -11.64 -3.18 2.08
CA GLY A 225 -12.44 -2.00 2.32
C GLY A 225 -12.03 -0.77 1.50
N GLY A 226 -10.83 -0.74 0.92
CA GLY A 226 -10.29 0.42 0.20
C GLY A 226 -10.90 0.67 -1.17
N ALA A 227 -11.06 -0.37 -2.01
CA ALA A 227 -11.74 -0.24 -3.30
C ALA A 227 -13.26 -0.07 -3.10
N VAL A 228 -13.84 -0.69 -2.07
CA VAL A 228 -15.21 -0.42 -1.63
C VAL A 228 -15.41 1.04 -1.24
N ALA A 229 -14.48 1.63 -0.48
CA ALA A 229 -14.51 3.05 -0.15
C ALA A 229 -14.46 3.93 -1.40
N ALA A 230 -13.64 3.56 -2.40
CA ALA A 230 -13.62 4.26 -3.68
C ALA A 230 -14.94 4.12 -4.46
N MET A 231 -15.56 2.93 -4.49
CA MET A 231 -16.86 2.71 -5.14
C MET A 231 -17.94 3.59 -4.51
N ARG A 232 -17.95 3.65 -3.17
CA ARG A 232 -18.86 4.50 -2.40
C ARG A 232 -18.63 5.99 -2.65
N ALA A 233 -17.38 6.42 -2.69
CA ALA A 233 -17.05 7.81 -3.00
C ALA A 233 -17.55 8.18 -4.41
N ALA A 234 -17.35 7.29 -5.38
CA ALA A 234 -17.83 7.45 -6.75
C ALA A 234 -19.36 7.54 -6.82
N ALA A 235 -20.07 6.62 -6.14
CA ALA A 235 -21.53 6.61 -6.08
C ALA A 235 -22.11 7.89 -5.46
N ARG A 236 -21.31 8.60 -4.66
CA ARG A 236 -21.67 9.87 -3.98
C ARG A 236 -21.16 11.10 -4.70
N GLY A 237 -20.77 10.96 -5.97
CA GLY A 237 -20.41 12.08 -6.85
C GLY A 237 -18.93 12.46 -6.86
N ALA A 238 -18.05 11.72 -6.19
CA ALA A 238 -16.61 11.88 -6.43
C ALA A 238 -16.29 11.38 -7.84
N ARG A 239 -15.63 12.20 -8.66
CA ARG A 239 -15.24 11.81 -10.02
C ARG A 239 -14.10 10.79 -9.97
N ILE A 240 -14.44 9.50 -9.98
CA ILE A 240 -13.55 8.35 -10.08
C ILE A 240 -14.02 7.53 -11.29
N ASP A 241 -13.12 7.35 -12.26
CA ASP A 241 -13.42 6.83 -13.59
C ASP A 241 -13.08 5.32 -13.73
N ALA A 242 -12.27 4.74 -12.83
CA ALA A 242 -11.95 3.29 -12.80
C ALA A 242 -11.45 2.85 -11.41
N ILE A 243 -11.79 1.63 -10.97
CA ILE A 243 -11.48 1.12 -9.62
C ILE A 243 -10.87 -0.29 -9.67
N ALA A 244 -9.83 -0.55 -8.88
CA ALA A 244 -9.25 -1.88 -8.72
C ALA A 244 -9.20 -2.34 -7.24
N GLY A 245 -9.63 -3.56 -6.96
CA GLY A 245 -9.47 -4.24 -5.68
C GLY A 245 -8.29 -5.20 -5.68
N MET A 246 -7.33 -5.02 -4.76
CA MET A 246 -6.04 -5.73 -4.76
C MET A 246 -5.57 -6.15 -3.34
N PRO A 247 -5.99 -7.32 -2.84
CA PRO A 247 -7.30 -7.93 -3.06
C PRO A 247 -8.38 -7.13 -2.33
N GLU A 248 -9.65 -7.43 -2.60
CA GLU A 248 -10.78 -6.78 -1.93
C GLU A 248 -11.69 -7.79 -1.25
N VAL A 249 -12.36 -7.34 -0.19
CA VAL A 249 -13.42 -8.06 0.53
C VAL A 249 -14.72 -7.29 0.39
N VAL A 250 -15.77 -8.01 0.03
CA VAL A 250 -17.13 -7.49 -0.12
C VAL A 250 -18.07 -8.26 0.79
N GLY A 251 -19.26 -7.71 1.00
CA GLY A 251 -20.33 -8.32 1.77
C GLY A 251 -21.58 -7.46 1.72
N PRO A 252 -22.66 -7.87 2.41
CA PRO A 252 -23.95 -7.17 2.40
C PRO A 252 -23.89 -5.71 2.88
N TRP A 253 -22.79 -5.30 3.51
CA TRP A 253 -22.54 -3.92 3.93
C TRP A 253 -22.08 -2.98 2.81
N VAL A 254 -21.68 -3.53 1.66
CA VAL A 254 -21.31 -2.74 0.49
C VAL A 254 -22.59 -2.22 -0.15
N THR A 255 -22.98 -1.01 0.26
CA THR A 255 -24.12 -0.29 -0.27
C THR A 255 -23.57 0.89 -1.08
N ASP A 256 -24.16 1.15 -2.25
CA ASP A 256 -23.82 2.24 -3.16
C ASP A 256 -22.54 2.01 -4.01
N VAL A 257 -22.68 1.30 -5.14
CA VAL A 257 -21.62 1.13 -6.14
C VAL A 257 -21.89 1.96 -7.39
N ALA A 258 -20.86 2.67 -7.87
CA ALA A 258 -20.94 3.36 -9.15
C ALA A 258 -20.71 2.37 -10.32
N PRO A 259 -21.37 2.57 -11.48
CA PRO A 259 -21.18 1.72 -12.66
C PRO A 259 -19.87 2.06 -13.40
N VAL A 260 -18.75 2.03 -12.70
CA VAL A 260 -17.42 2.30 -13.23
C VAL A 260 -16.67 1.00 -13.51
N PRO A 261 -15.69 0.99 -14.43
CA PRO A 261 -14.80 -0.14 -14.63
C PRO A 261 -14.22 -0.66 -13.32
N PHE A 262 -14.31 -1.97 -13.08
CA PHE A 262 -13.84 -2.63 -11.86
C PHE A 262 -12.91 -3.81 -12.16
N LEU A 263 -11.68 -3.77 -11.64
CA LEU A 263 -10.77 -4.92 -11.65
C LEU A 263 -10.75 -5.57 -10.27
N GLN A 264 -11.13 -6.84 -10.18
CA GLN A 264 -10.80 -7.69 -9.04
C GLN A 264 -9.49 -8.43 -9.37
N PHE A 265 -8.44 -8.23 -8.58
CA PHE A 265 -7.22 -9.03 -8.69
C PHE A 265 -6.82 -9.55 -7.31
N ALA A 266 -6.97 -10.86 -7.09
CA ALA A 266 -6.89 -11.44 -5.76
C ALA A 266 -6.19 -12.80 -5.72
N GLU A 267 -5.94 -13.26 -4.51
CA GLU A 267 -5.47 -14.60 -4.19
C GLU A 267 -6.50 -15.69 -4.55
N PRO A 268 -6.09 -16.97 -4.66
CA PRO A 268 -7.02 -18.07 -4.90
C PRO A 268 -8.14 -18.14 -3.87
N GLY A 269 -9.36 -18.43 -4.32
CA GLY A 269 -10.55 -18.51 -3.48
C GLY A 269 -11.26 -17.18 -3.22
N ASN A 270 -10.62 -16.02 -3.43
CA ASN A 270 -11.23 -14.71 -3.21
C ASN A 270 -11.80 -14.10 -4.51
N ASN A 271 -12.79 -14.78 -5.10
CA ASN A 271 -13.44 -14.38 -6.35
C ASN A 271 -14.92 -14.80 -6.37
N HIS A 272 -15.67 -14.35 -7.38
CA HIS A 272 -17.12 -14.58 -7.48
C HIS A 272 -17.54 -16.02 -7.77
N ARG A 273 -16.61 -16.92 -8.14
CA ARG A 273 -16.88 -18.36 -8.28
C ARG A 273 -16.75 -19.09 -6.96
N ASP A 274 -15.72 -18.77 -6.20
CA ASP A 274 -15.33 -19.52 -5.00
C ASP A 274 -15.83 -18.90 -3.69
N ASN A 275 -16.03 -17.58 -3.64
CA ASN A 275 -16.46 -16.84 -2.45
C ASN A 275 -17.94 -16.44 -2.54
N PRO A 276 -18.81 -16.90 -1.60
CA PRO A 276 -20.24 -16.57 -1.60
C PRO A 276 -20.55 -15.07 -1.58
N ALA A 277 -19.80 -14.28 -0.80
CA ALA A 277 -20.03 -12.84 -0.71
C ALA A 277 -19.72 -12.14 -2.04
N TRP A 278 -18.65 -12.56 -2.73
CA TRP A 278 -18.37 -12.08 -4.08
C TRP A 278 -19.39 -12.56 -5.09
N ARG A 279 -19.89 -13.80 -4.97
CA ARG A 279 -20.91 -14.34 -5.87
C ARG A 279 -22.20 -13.52 -5.81
N GLU A 280 -22.59 -13.12 -4.60
CA GLU A 280 -23.77 -12.28 -4.36
C GLU A 280 -23.57 -10.83 -4.86
N PHE A 281 -22.39 -10.26 -4.64
CA PHE A 281 -22.09 -8.86 -5.00
C PHE A 281 -21.71 -8.65 -6.47
N TRP A 282 -21.11 -9.65 -7.14
CA TRP A 282 -20.62 -9.52 -8.52
C TRP A 282 -21.66 -9.01 -9.53
N PRO A 283 -22.96 -9.39 -9.47
CA PRO A 283 -24.01 -8.82 -10.31
C PRO A 283 -24.20 -7.31 -10.16
N ASP A 284 -23.96 -6.74 -8.98
CA ASP A 284 -24.16 -5.30 -8.71
C ASP A 284 -23.11 -4.43 -9.42
N LEU A 285 -21.96 -5.01 -9.77
CA LEU A 285 -20.97 -4.37 -10.63
C LEU A 285 -21.47 -4.38 -12.09
N THR A 286 -22.14 -3.31 -12.48
CA THR A 286 -22.79 -3.19 -13.81
C THR A 286 -21.91 -2.54 -14.89
N GLY A 287 -20.78 -1.95 -14.51
CA GLY A 287 -19.77 -1.44 -15.44
C GLY A 287 -18.92 -2.55 -16.07
N TRP A 288 -17.89 -2.15 -16.83
CA TRP A 288 -16.85 -3.10 -17.26
C TRP A 288 -16.27 -3.80 -16.03
N LYS A 289 -16.11 -5.12 -16.04
CA LYS A 289 -15.52 -5.85 -14.93
C LYS A 289 -14.66 -7.01 -15.36
N LEU A 290 -13.58 -7.25 -14.62
CA LEU A 290 -12.67 -8.36 -14.81
C LEU A 290 -12.26 -8.95 -13.46
N SER A 291 -12.26 -10.28 -13.36
CA SER A 291 -11.83 -11.02 -12.18
C SER A 291 -10.60 -11.85 -12.50
N LEU A 292 -9.51 -11.55 -11.80
CA LEU A 292 -8.21 -12.18 -11.96
C LEU A 292 -7.79 -12.86 -10.65
N ARG A 293 -7.17 -14.02 -10.78
CA ARG A 293 -6.55 -14.77 -9.70
C ARG A 293 -5.04 -14.81 -9.88
N LEU A 294 -4.29 -14.51 -8.83
CA LEU A 294 -2.83 -14.72 -8.80
C LEU A 294 -2.51 -16.05 -8.09
N THR A 295 -2.12 -17.06 -8.86
CA THR A 295 -1.84 -18.40 -8.33
C THR A 295 -0.65 -18.40 -7.37
N GLY A 296 -0.76 -19.14 -6.27
CA GLY A 296 0.30 -19.22 -5.26
C GLY A 296 0.46 -17.95 -4.41
N SER A 297 -0.37 -16.93 -4.60
CA SER A 297 -0.40 -15.75 -3.74
C SER A 297 -1.29 -15.97 -2.52
N THR A 298 -1.10 -15.12 -1.51
CA THR A 298 -2.02 -14.89 -0.41
C THR A 298 -2.36 -13.41 -0.34
N TRP A 299 -3.18 -13.00 0.63
CA TRP A 299 -3.55 -11.60 0.79
C TRP A 299 -2.30 -10.69 0.83
N GLY A 300 -1.31 -10.99 1.69
CA GLY A 300 -0.12 -10.15 1.89
C GLY A 300 0.81 -10.10 0.67
N SER A 301 0.57 -10.92 -0.36
CA SER A 301 1.26 -10.78 -1.65
C SER A 301 0.99 -9.45 -2.34
N PHE A 302 -0.13 -8.79 -2.07
CA PHE A 302 -0.59 -7.58 -2.77
C PHE A 302 -0.11 -6.27 -2.15
N CYS A 303 0.86 -6.34 -1.24
CA CYS A 303 1.56 -5.20 -0.67
C CYS A 303 3.07 -5.37 -0.81
N ASP A 304 3.82 -4.40 -0.30
CA ASP A 304 5.28 -4.37 -0.44
C ASP A 304 6.02 -5.53 0.27
N TYR A 305 5.32 -6.38 1.03
CA TYR A 305 5.90 -7.58 1.65
C TYR A 305 6.60 -8.50 0.65
N GLN A 306 6.11 -8.63 -0.59
CA GLN A 306 6.79 -9.44 -1.61
C GLN A 306 8.23 -8.98 -1.85
N ALA A 307 8.51 -7.67 -1.80
CA ALA A 307 9.87 -7.17 -1.95
C ALA A 307 10.67 -7.24 -0.64
N LEU A 308 10.02 -7.01 0.50
CA LEU A 308 10.71 -6.78 1.76
C LEU A 308 11.00 -8.07 2.55
N PHE A 309 10.07 -9.02 2.57
CA PHE A 309 10.17 -10.23 3.39
C PHE A 309 11.32 -11.16 2.97
N PRO A 310 11.65 -11.33 1.66
CA PRO A 310 12.80 -12.14 1.27
C PRO A 310 14.13 -11.65 1.88
N SER A 311 14.35 -10.33 1.95
CA SER A 311 15.54 -9.76 2.61
C SER A 311 15.52 -10.02 4.11
N ILE A 312 14.35 -9.97 4.75
CA ILE A 312 14.27 -10.27 6.17
C ILE A 312 14.55 -11.76 6.42
N ARG A 313 14.03 -12.67 5.61
CA ARG A 313 14.33 -14.10 5.73
C ARG A 313 15.81 -14.41 5.56
N ALA A 314 16.51 -13.68 4.68
CA ALA A 314 17.94 -13.82 4.50
C ALA A 314 18.75 -13.30 5.71
N GLY A 315 18.32 -12.20 6.34
CA GLY A 315 19.00 -11.61 7.50
C GLY A 315 18.59 -12.17 8.86
N CYS A 316 17.40 -12.75 8.96
CA CYS A 316 16.75 -13.22 10.18
C CYS A 316 16.01 -14.55 9.88
N PRO A 317 16.73 -15.64 9.59
CA PRO A 317 16.15 -16.89 9.08
C PRO A 317 15.19 -17.58 10.06
N ASP A 318 15.39 -17.36 11.38
CA ASP A 318 14.54 -17.92 12.43
C ASP A 318 13.24 -17.13 12.62
N TYR A 319 13.11 -15.96 11.99
CA TYR A 319 11.86 -15.22 12.06
C TYR A 319 10.83 -15.84 11.12
N ASP A 320 9.78 -16.39 11.72
CA ASP A 320 8.62 -16.90 11.00
C ASP A 320 7.60 -15.78 10.73
N TYR A 321 7.48 -15.39 9.46
CA TYR A 321 6.41 -14.52 8.97
C TYR A 321 5.17 -15.31 8.54
N GLY A 322 5.10 -16.62 8.79
CA GLY A 322 4.05 -17.49 8.29
C GLY A 322 3.97 -17.49 6.77
N ASN A 323 2.77 -17.76 6.24
CA ASN A 323 2.49 -17.75 4.81
C ASN A 323 1.92 -16.40 4.32
N GLU A 324 2.48 -15.28 4.78
CA GLU A 324 1.99 -13.93 4.47
C GLU A 324 2.14 -13.55 2.99
N ILE A 325 3.12 -14.11 2.28
CA ILE A 325 3.39 -13.78 0.86
C ILE A 325 3.11 -14.92 -0.12
N GLY A 326 2.62 -16.07 0.37
CA GLY A 326 2.31 -17.23 -0.46
C GLY A 326 3.55 -18.00 -0.94
N THR A 327 3.33 -18.88 -1.93
CA THR A 327 4.34 -19.74 -2.56
C THR A 327 4.81 -19.22 -3.92
N ILE A 328 4.14 -18.22 -4.49
CA ILE A 328 4.55 -17.58 -5.74
C ILE A 328 5.93 -16.93 -5.56
N ALA A 329 6.78 -17.05 -6.58
CA ALA A 329 8.06 -16.35 -6.59
C ALA A 329 7.83 -14.82 -6.50
N PRO A 330 8.46 -14.11 -5.54
CA PRO A 330 8.16 -12.70 -5.31
C PRO A 330 8.30 -11.81 -6.54
N ALA A 331 9.34 -12.03 -7.35
CA ALA A 331 9.55 -11.29 -8.59
C ALA A 331 8.38 -11.47 -9.60
N ARG A 332 7.80 -12.68 -9.70
CA ARG A 332 6.65 -12.96 -10.56
C ARG A 332 5.38 -12.28 -10.04
N SER A 333 5.17 -12.32 -8.72
CA SER A 333 4.04 -11.64 -8.08
C SER A 333 4.09 -10.13 -8.34
N ILE A 334 5.23 -9.49 -8.08
CA ILE A 334 5.43 -8.05 -8.29
C ILE A 334 5.24 -7.69 -9.77
N ALA A 335 5.83 -8.47 -10.69
CA ALA A 335 5.71 -8.22 -12.12
C ALA A 335 4.26 -8.30 -12.60
N ALA A 336 3.51 -9.33 -12.17
CA ALA A 336 2.10 -9.49 -12.53
C ALA A 336 1.25 -8.33 -12.01
N GLN A 337 1.38 -7.97 -10.74
CA GLN A 337 0.61 -6.86 -10.15
C GLN A 337 0.86 -5.53 -10.85
N ARG A 338 2.13 -5.22 -11.13
CA ARG A 338 2.51 -4.02 -11.88
C ARG A 338 1.93 -4.00 -13.29
N ALA A 339 2.03 -5.11 -14.02
CA ALA A 339 1.58 -5.22 -15.40
C ALA A 339 0.05 -5.07 -15.51
N TYR A 340 -0.71 -5.84 -14.72
CA TYR A 340 -2.18 -5.85 -14.81
C TYR A 340 -2.82 -4.58 -14.26
N LEU A 341 -2.31 -4.01 -13.15
CA LEU A 341 -2.82 -2.74 -12.64
C LEU A 341 -2.53 -1.58 -13.61
N THR A 342 -1.34 -1.56 -14.21
CA THR A 342 -1.00 -0.58 -15.25
C THR A 342 -1.89 -0.74 -16.47
N ALA A 343 -2.06 -1.97 -16.98
CA ALA A 343 -2.90 -2.23 -18.16
C ALA A 343 -4.35 -1.79 -17.92
N PHE A 344 -4.88 -2.02 -16.72
CA PHE A 344 -6.22 -1.59 -16.32
C PHE A 344 -6.39 -0.07 -16.37
N PHE A 345 -5.49 0.68 -15.72
CA PHE A 345 -5.58 2.14 -15.74
C PHE A 345 -5.25 2.71 -17.12
N ASP A 346 -4.37 2.07 -17.89
CA ASP A 346 -4.06 2.48 -19.27
C ASP A 346 -5.29 2.39 -20.16
N LEU A 347 -6.02 1.29 -20.07
CA LEU A 347 -7.25 1.08 -20.82
C LEU A 347 -8.29 2.15 -20.46
N HIS A 348 -8.61 2.29 -19.18
CA HIS A 348 -9.77 3.10 -18.76
C HIS A 348 -9.50 4.58 -18.57
N LEU A 349 -8.27 4.99 -18.27
CA LEU A 349 -7.93 6.39 -18.01
C LEU A 349 -7.14 7.04 -19.14
N ARG A 350 -6.55 6.24 -20.04
CA ARG A 350 -5.71 6.72 -21.16
C ARG A 350 -6.15 6.21 -22.52
N GLY A 351 -7.13 5.31 -22.60
CA GLY A 351 -7.59 4.71 -23.86
C GLY A 351 -6.52 3.85 -24.54
N ARG A 352 -5.60 3.26 -23.77
CA ARG A 352 -4.47 2.46 -24.27
C ARG A 352 -4.65 1.00 -23.89
N ASP A 353 -4.99 0.19 -24.89
CA ASP A 353 -5.10 -1.26 -24.73
C ASP A 353 -3.82 -1.95 -25.22
N ASN A 354 -3.14 -2.70 -24.33
CA ASN A 354 -1.98 -3.52 -24.68
C ASN A 354 -2.33 -5.00 -24.86
N GLY A 355 -3.61 -5.37 -24.81
CA GLY A 355 -4.12 -6.72 -24.97
C GLY A 355 -4.05 -7.60 -23.72
N LEU A 356 -3.35 -7.19 -22.66
CA LEU A 356 -3.09 -8.02 -21.48
C LEU A 356 -4.38 -8.41 -20.72
N LEU A 357 -5.43 -7.58 -20.81
CA LEU A 357 -6.70 -7.80 -20.12
C LEU A 357 -7.70 -8.65 -20.92
N ARG A 358 -7.31 -9.16 -22.09
CA ARG A 358 -8.20 -9.92 -22.99
C ARG A 358 -8.17 -11.43 -22.74
N GLY A 359 -7.14 -11.94 -22.06
CA GLY A 359 -7.00 -13.36 -21.77
C GLY A 359 -5.62 -13.73 -21.22
N PRO A 360 -5.34 -15.03 -21.07
CA PRO A 360 -4.10 -15.52 -20.49
C PRO A 360 -2.84 -15.00 -21.19
N SER A 361 -1.78 -14.77 -20.41
CA SER A 361 -0.46 -14.32 -20.91
C SER A 361 0.63 -15.32 -20.56
N THR A 362 1.48 -15.65 -21.54
CA THR A 362 2.66 -16.50 -21.35
C THR A 362 3.74 -15.82 -20.49
N GLU A 363 3.77 -14.48 -20.45
CA GLU A 363 4.67 -13.70 -19.60
C GLU A 363 4.22 -13.69 -18.13
N HIS A 364 2.93 -13.92 -17.88
CA HIS A 364 2.34 -13.99 -16.55
C HIS A 364 1.51 -15.27 -16.35
N PRO A 365 2.15 -16.47 -16.36
CA PRO A 365 1.42 -17.73 -16.29
C PRO A 365 0.68 -17.96 -14.97
N ASP A 366 1.03 -17.21 -13.91
CA ASP A 366 0.36 -17.33 -12.60
C ASP A 366 -1.00 -16.64 -12.57
N VAL A 367 -1.30 -15.78 -13.55
CA VAL A 367 -2.54 -15.01 -13.58
C VAL A 367 -3.62 -15.79 -14.34
N GLY A 368 -4.65 -16.19 -13.61
CA GLY A 368 -5.84 -16.85 -14.15
C GLY A 368 -6.99 -15.87 -14.32
N PHE A 369 -7.70 -15.96 -15.44
CA PHE A 369 -8.95 -15.25 -15.68
C PHE A 369 -10.10 -16.06 -15.09
N ILE A 370 -10.90 -15.44 -14.25
CA ILE A 370 -12.09 -16.06 -13.66
C ILE A 370 -13.29 -15.63 -14.52
N VAL A 371 -13.79 -16.59 -15.29
CA VAL A 371 -14.96 -16.45 -16.17
C VAL A 371 -16.21 -16.84 -15.42
#